data_AF-A0A368W0E1-F1
#
_entry.id   AF-A0A368W0E1-F1
#
_cell.length_a   1.000
_cell.length_b   1.000
_cell.length_c   1.000
_cell.angle_alpha   90.00
_cell.angle_beta   90.00
_cell.angle_gamma   90.00
#
_symmetry.space_group_name_H-M   'P 1'
#
loop_
_entity.id
_entity.type
_entity.pdbx_description
1 polymer ?
#
loop_
_entity_poly.entity_id
_entity_poly.type
_entity_poly.pdbx_seq_one_letter_code
_entity_poly.pdbx_strand_id
1 'polypeptide(L)'
;MSAEMETELEQSVPGMRNDRERVDRAMEGLPEAALDAAIRRGLEQGLKRARRGRRNRLSLLISVSALCMILLLTAFVRVSPAFAAVVRDIPGLSGFVKLIEGDKSLLAALDNEFIQPVNVSVEKNGYKLTVDGIIADEGRLVILYSVEGPGVTDQSEIDNYRLLDENGMEVMGGISSSHFPIGDSENAGTILHDYIDAVMVENEKLPQRIRFSVKLEGEWLEAEFPVDHDRFKGKREVFHLDKPFEIAGQRFTIKDAVITPLQVKLTVVSDPANVKRSNSFINMALVDEKGRRYTSKGGFGELDAEMTFHFQSSYFEQPKELTLVAEGLYLSERYKTFVINTETGETIAAPDQRIALDSIEQTADGIDLRIGMSNLDKTDAMLGYTFFEHKGTFKDAGGKTYPILDRSGVQIEWSASGATPAYYYYRIPKAEYKQPLTFDVKQYPGYVLEPVSIKIK
;
A
#
# COMPACT_ATOMS: atom_id res chain seq x y z
N MET A 1 -91.33 8.07 -2.42
CA MET A 1 -91.07 6.70 -2.90
C MET A 1 -92.40 6.11 -3.30
N SER A 2 -92.80 6.39 -4.52
CA SER A 2 -94.07 6.00 -5.11
C SER A 2 -93.82 4.90 -6.13
N ALA A 3 -94.58 3.80 -6.01
CA ALA A 3 -95.14 2.86 -6.99
C ALA A 3 -94.47 2.57 -8.38
N GLU A 4 -93.60 3.43 -8.90
CA GLU A 4 -92.98 3.28 -10.22
C GLU A 4 -91.88 2.19 -10.24
N MET A 5 -91.16 1.99 -9.13
CA MET A 5 -90.02 1.07 -9.08
C MET A 5 -90.42 -0.42 -9.02
N GLU A 6 -91.62 -0.75 -8.54
CA GLU A 6 -92.14 -2.13 -8.55
C GLU A 6 -92.62 -2.54 -9.96
N THR A 7 -93.04 -1.57 -10.78
CA THR A 7 -93.61 -1.84 -12.10
C THR A 7 -92.54 -2.18 -13.16
N GLU A 8 -91.32 -1.64 -13.03
CA GLU A 8 -90.22 -1.91 -13.97
C GLU A 8 -89.62 -3.32 -13.82
N LEU A 9 -89.62 -3.88 -12.61
CA LEU A 9 -89.02 -5.19 -12.36
C LEU A 9 -89.88 -6.33 -12.90
N GLU A 10 -91.22 -6.23 -12.79
CA GLU A 10 -92.16 -7.24 -13.32
C GLU A 10 -92.19 -7.28 -14.85
N GLN A 11 -91.87 -6.18 -15.54
CA GLN A 11 -91.85 -6.14 -17.02
C GLN A 11 -90.57 -6.75 -17.64
N SER A 12 -89.51 -6.96 -16.87
CA SER A 12 -88.21 -7.43 -17.39
C SER A 12 -88.06 -8.96 -17.50
N VAL A 13 -88.87 -9.72 -16.77
CA VAL A 13 -88.78 -11.20 -16.68
C VAL A 13 -89.17 -11.94 -17.98
N PRO A 14 -90.16 -11.49 -18.78
CA PRO A 14 -90.51 -12.15 -20.04
C PRO A 14 -89.43 -12.03 -21.13
N GLY A 15 -88.68 -10.91 -21.16
CA GLY A 15 -87.66 -10.65 -22.18
C GLY A 15 -86.48 -11.63 -22.10
N MET A 16 -86.03 -11.95 -20.88
CA MET A 16 -84.89 -12.85 -20.65
C MET A 16 -85.18 -14.30 -21.04
N ARG A 17 -86.44 -14.77 -20.95
CA ARG A 17 -86.81 -16.12 -21.42
C ARG A 17 -86.78 -16.22 -22.94
N ASN A 18 -87.22 -15.16 -23.63
CA ASN A 18 -87.27 -15.13 -25.10
C ASN A 18 -85.86 -15.11 -25.72
N ASP A 19 -84.89 -14.45 -25.08
CA ASP A 19 -83.51 -14.42 -25.56
C ASP A 19 -82.81 -15.77 -25.45
N ARG A 20 -83.08 -16.55 -24.39
CA ARG A 20 -82.50 -17.89 -24.21
C ARG A 20 -82.98 -18.87 -25.29
N GLU A 21 -84.28 -18.88 -25.58
CA GLU A 21 -84.85 -19.72 -26.64
C GLU A 21 -84.37 -19.33 -28.04
N ARG A 22 -83.96 -18.07 -28.23
CA ARG A 22 -83.37 -17.58 -29.49
C ARG A 22 -81.96 -18.12 -29.72
N VAL A 23 -81.17 -18.22 -28.66
CA VAL A 23 -79.81 -18.77 -28.73
C VAL A 23 -79.85 -20.28 -28.97
N ASP A 24 -80.74 -20.99 -28.29
CA ASP A 24 -80.87 -22.44 -28.44
C ASP A 24 -81.30 -22.81 -29.87
N ARG A 25 -82.26 -22.07 -30.47
CA ARG A 25 -82.64 -22.24 -31.89
C ARG A 25 -81.53 -21.87 -32.89
N ALA A 26 -80.68 -20.90 -32.57
CA ALA A 26 -79.57 -20.51 -33.44
C ALA A 26 -78.46 -21.58 -33.48
N MET A 27 -78.38 -22.42 -32.45
CA MET A 27 -77.38 -23.49 -32.32
C MET A 27 -77.81 -24.80 -33.01
N GLU A 28 -79.11 -25.06 -33.17
CA GLU A 28 -79.64 -26.31 -33.77
C GLU A 28 -79.42 -26.44 -35.30
N GLY A 29 -78.91 -25.40 -35.98
CA GLY A 29 -78.77 -25.38 -37.44
C GLY A 29 -77.36 -25.23 -38.00
N LEU A 30 -76.31 -25.18 -37.17
CA LEU A 30 -74.96 -24.91 -37.63
C LEU A 30 -74.20 -26.21 -37.99
N PRO A 31 -73.67 -26.38 -39.21
CA PRO A 31 -72.85 -27.54 -39.55
C PRO A 31 -71.57 -27.52 -38.71
N GLU A 32 -71.24 -28.63 -38.03
CA GLU A 32 -70.07 -28.77 -37.15
C GLU A 32 -68.76 -28.28 -37.79
N ALA A 33 -68.60 -28.45 -39.10
CA ALA A 33 -67.43 -28.01 -39.85
C ALA A 33 -67.20 -26.48 -39.82
N ALA A 34 -68.26 -25.67 -39.75
CA ALA A 34 -68.15 -24.21 -39.65
C ALA A 34 -67.73 -23.77 -38.24
N LEU A 35 -68.19 -24.49 -37.22
CA LEU A 35 -67.82 -24.27 -35.82
C LEU A 35 -66.34 -24.62 -35.59
N ASP A 36 -65.89 -25.76 -36.11
CA ASP A 36 -64.50 -26.20 -36.02
C ASP A 36 -63.53 -25.25 -36.73
N ALA A 37 -63.91 -24.72 -37.89
CA ALA A 37 -63.12 -23.74 -38.62
C ALA A 37 -62.99 -22.41 -37.86
N ALA A 38 -64.06 -21.97 -37.18
CA ALA A 38 -64.04 -20.77 -36.35
C ALA A 38 -63.17 -20.96 -35.09
N ILE A 39 -63.25 -22.13 -34.44
CA ILE A 39 -62.43 -22.48 -33.28
C ILE A 39 -60.95 -22.50 -33.64
N ARG A 40 -60.56 -23.16 -34.76
CA ARG A 40 -59.16 -23.21 -35.21
C ARG A 40 -58.61 -21.82 -35.52
N ARG A 41 -59.37 -20.97 -36.23
CA ARG A 41 -58.97 -19.59 -36.51
C ARG A 41 -58.84 -18.74 -35.24
N GLY A 42 -59.74 -18.93 -34.28
CA GLY A 42 -59.68 -18.29 -32.96
C GLY A 42 -58.42 -18.69 -32.18
N LEU A 43 -58.08 -19.98 -32.18
CA LEU A 43 -56.89 -20.51 -31.49
C LEU A 43 -55.59 -19.97 -32.11
N GLU A 44 -55.48 -19.98 -33.44
CA GLU A 44 -54.30 -19.47 -34.14
C GLU A 44 -54.09 -17.96 -33.96
N GLN A 45 -55.18 -17.18 -33.97
CA GLN A 45 -55.10 -15.74 -33.69
C GLN A 45 -54.79 -15.45 -32.22
N GLY A 46 -55.31 -16.25 -31.27
CA GLY A 46 -55.00 -16.15 -29.85
C GLY A 46 -53.53 -16.43 -29.53
N LEU A 47 -52.96 -17.49 -30.13
CA LEU A 47 -51.56 -17.85 -29.98
C LEU A 47 -50.61 -16.78 -30.54
N LYS A 48 -50.95 -16.16 -31.69
CA LYS A 48 -50.16 -15.06 -32.28
C LYS A 48 -50.22 -13.78 -31.42
N ARG A 49 -51.37 -13.44 -30.84
CA ARG A 49 -51.52 -12.29 -29.93
C ARG A 49 -50.77 -12.50 -28.60
N ALA A 50 -50.82 -13.70 -28.03
CA ALA A 50 -50.13 -14.04 -26.78
C ALA A 50 -48.59 -13.98 -26.91
N ARG A 51 -48.03 -14.47 -28.03
CA ARG A 51 -46.57 -14.39 -28.30
C ARG A 51 -46.07 -12.94 -28.47
N ARG A 52 -46.84 -12.09 -29.15
CA ARG A 52 -46.47 -10.68 -29.39
C ARG A 52 -46.57 -9.84 -28.10
N GLY A 53 -47.58 -10.09 -27.26
CA GLY A 53 -47.73 -9.44 -25.96
C GLY A 53 -46.65 -9.82 -24.94
N ARG A 54 -46.24 -11.09 -24.90
CA ARG A 54 -45.18 -11.57 -23.98
C ARG A 54 -43.80 -11.05 -24.38
N ARG A 55 -43.50 -10.98 -25.68
CA ARG A 55 -42.22 -10.50 -26.21
C ARG A 55 -42.04 -8.98 -26.02
N ASN A 56 -43.10 -8.19 -26.16
CA ASN A 56 -43.05 -6.75 -25.90
C ASN A 56 -42.98 -6.41 -24.40
N ARG A 57 -43.62 -7.19 -23.53
CA ARG A 57 -43.48 -7.03 -22.08
C ARG A 57 -42.10 -7.44 -21.58
N LEU A 58 -41.53 -8.53 -22.14
CA LEU A 58 -40.18 -8.98 -21.79
C LEU A 58 -39.11 -8.02 -22.32
N SER A 59 -39.26 -7.46 -23.53
CA SER A 59 -38.32 -6.46 -24.04
C SER A 59 -38.38 -5.17 -23.23
N LEU A 60 -39.57 -4.72 -22.83
CA LEU A 60 -39.72 -3.54 -21.97
C LEU A 60 -39.09 -3.78 -20.58
N LEU A 61 -39.28 -4.96 -19.98
CA LEU A 61 -38.65 -5.34 -18.71
C LEU A 61 -37.12 -5.40 -18.81
N ILE A 62 -36.59 -5.96 -19.89
CA ILE A 62 -35.14 -6.01 -20.14
C ILE A 62 -34.59 -4.59 -20.32
N SER A 63 -35.26 -3.73 -21.09
CA SER A 63 -34.85 -2.33 -21.27
C SER A 63 -34.90 -1.54 -19.96
N VAL A 64 -35.93 -1.73 -19.13
CA VAL A 64 -36.01 -1.10 -17.81
C VAL A 64 -34.91 -1.62 -16.88
N SER A 65 -34.64 -2.93 -16.87
CA SER A 65 -33.55 -3.49 -16.07
C SER A 65 -32.17 -3.01 -16.53
N ALA A 66 -31.94 -2.88 -17.83
CA ALA A 66 -30.69 -2.35 -18.37
C ALA A 66 -30.53 -0.87 -18.03
N LEU A 67 -31.60 -0.07 -18.10
CA LEU A 67 -31.58 1.33 -17.68
C LEU A 67 -31.35 1.47 -16.17
N CYS A 68 -31.98 0.64 -15.34
CA CYS A 68 -31.72 0.60 -13.91
C CYS A 68 -30.28 0.16 -13.60
N MET A 69 -29.73 -0.81 -14.34
CA MET A 69 -28.35 -1.25 -14.16
C MET A 69 -27.35 -0.18 -14.60
N ILE A 70 -27.63 0.54 -15.70
CA ILE A 70 -26.83 1.70 -16.14
C ILE A 70 -26.94 2.84 -15.13
N LEU A 71 -28.12 3.15 -14.61
CA LEU A 71 -28.31 4.16 -13.57
C LEU A 71 -27.65 3.78 -12.24
N LEU A 72 -27.65 2.49 -11.88
CA LEU A 72 -26.90 2.00 -10.72
C LEU A 72 -25.39 2.13 -10.97
N LEU A 73 -24.89 1.71 -12.14
CA LEU A 73 -23.49 1.86 -12.50
C LEU A 73 -23.05 3.33 -12.50
N THR A 74 -23.85 4.27 -13.03
CA THR A 74 -23.52 5.70 -13.02
C THR A 74 -23.75 6.37 -11.67
N ALA A 75 -24.68 5.89 -10.85
CA ALA A 75 -24.87 6.38 -9.48
C ALA A 75 -23.78 5.90 -8.50
N PHE A 76 -23.16 4.75 -8.78
CA PHE A 76 -22.03 4.22 -7.99
C PHE A 76 -20.66 4.72 -8.46
N VAL A 77 -20.51 5.17 -9.71
CA VAL A 77 -19.34 5.95 -10.15
C VAL A 77 -19.53 7.41 -9.69
N ARG A 78 -19.51 7.63 -8.38
CA ARG A 78 -19.16 8.96 -7.87
C ARG A 78 -17.66 9.11 -8.06
N VAL A 79 -17.24 9.71 -9.18
CA VAL A 79 -15.97 10.45 -9.17
C VAL A 79 -16.14 11.45 -8.03
N SER A 80 -15.38 11.29 -6.95
CA SER A 80 -15.51 12.16 -5.78
C SER A 80 -15.44 13.62 -6.27
N PRO A 81 -16.43 14.49 -6.00
CA PRO A 81 -16.34 15.90 -6.38
C PRO A 81 -15.04 16.55 -5.87
N ALA A 82 -14.53 16.09 -4.72
CA ALA A 82 -13.21 16.40 -4.20
C ALA A 82 -12.09 15.99 -5.16
N PHE A 83 -12.10 14.74 -5.63
CA PHE A 83 -11.13 14.25 -6.61
C PHE A 83 -11.19 15.03 -7.93
N ALA A 84 -12.38 15.38 -8.41
CA ALA A 84 -12.54 16.19 -9.62
C ALA A 84 -12.02 17.64 -9.46
N ALA A 85 -12.16 18.23 -8.28
CA ALA A 85 -11.55 19.53 -7.97
C ALA A 85 -10.03 19.45 -7.94
N VAL A 86 -9.48 18.39 -7.33
CA VAL A 86 -8.04 18.15 -7.24
C VAL A 86 -7.40 17.90 -8.61
N VAL A 87 -8.05 17.14 -9.51
CA VAL A 87 -7.59 16.94 -10.91
C VAL A 87 -7.54 18.25 -11.70
N ARG A 88 -8.40 19.23 -11.36
CA ARG A 88 -8.42 20.54 -12.03
C ARG A 88 -7.22 21.41 -11.62
N ASP A 89 -6.79 21.32 -10.37
CA ASP A 89 -5.80 22.23 -9.78
C ASP A 89 -4.34 21.76 -9.97
N ILE A 90 -4.15 20.50 -10.37
CA ILE A 90 -2.84 19.89 -10.62
C ILE A 90 -2.78 19.34 -12.06
N PRO A 91 -2.15 20.05 -12.99
CA PRO A 91 -1.88 19.53 -14.33
C PRO A 91 -1.12 18.20 -14.25
N GLY A 92 -1.51 17.21 -15.05
CA GLY A 92 -0.79 15.92 -15.07
C GLY A 92 -1.03 15.01 -13.86
N LEU A 93 -2.00 15.32 -12.98
CA LEU A 93 -2.28 14.52 -11.78
C LEU A 93 -2.47 13.01 -12.04
N SER A 94 -3.01 12.64 -13.21
CA SER A 94 -3.13 11.25 -13.63
C SER A 94 -1.80 10.48 -13.61
N GLY A 95 -0.68 11.15 -13.89
CA GLY A 95 0.66 10.59 -13.79
C GLY A 95 0.99 10.19 -12.35
N PHE A 96 0.69 11.07 -11.38
CA PHE A 96 0.94 10.81 -9.96
C PHE A 96 0.02 9.74 -9.37
N VAL A 97 -1.26 9.70 -9.76
CA VAL A 97 -2.21 8.70 -9.24
C VAL A 97 -1.72 7.28 -9.50
N LYS A 98 -1.15 7.02 -10.68
CA LYS A 98 -0.56 5.72 -11.02
C LYS A 98 0.67 5.40 -10.14
N LEU A 99 1.46 6.39 -9.78
CA LEU A 99 2.65 6.20 -8.94
C LEU A 99 2.31 5.87 -7.49
N ILE A 100 1.23 6.47 -6.97
CA ILE A 100 0.84 6.33 -5.56
C ILE A 100 -0.27 5.29 -5.32
N GLU A 101 -0.74 4.60 -6.37
CA GLU A 101 -1.89 3.68 -6.27
C GLU A 101 -1.69 2.54 -5.27
N GLY A 102 -0.43 2.18 -5.00
CA GLY A 102 -0.07 1.19 -3.98
C GLY A 102 -0.26 1.67 -2.54
N ASP A 103 -0.32 2.98 -2.30
CA ASP A 103 -0.54 3.55 -0.96
C ASP A 103 -1.96 4.09 -0.79
N LYS A 104 -2.79 3.26 -0.15
CA LYS A 104 -4.18 3.60 0.18
C LYS A 104 -4.31 4.87 1.03
N SER A 105 -3.30 5.19 1.84
CA SER A 105 -3.31 6.41 2.67
C SER A 105 -3.23 7.66 1.80
N LEU A 106 -2.41 7.63 0.74
CA LEU A 106 -2.27 8.77 -0.17
C LEU A 106 -3.50 8.90 -1.07
N LEU A 107 -4.05 7.79 -1.55
CA LEU A 107 -5.32 7.81 -2.29
C LEU A 107 -6.46 8.38 -1.43
N ALA A 108 -6.58 7.92 -0.18
CA ALA A 108 -7.59 8.44 0.74
C ALA A 108 -7.38 9.94 1.05
N ALA A 109 -6.12 10.38 1.18
CA ALA A 109 -5.79 11.79 1.34
C ALA A 109 -6.19 12.62 0.11
N LEU A 110 -5.93 12.15 -1.10
CA LEU A 110 -6.38 12.79 -2.34
C LEU A 110 -7.92 12.91 -2.40
N ASP A 111 -8.62 11.81 -2.10
CA ASP A 111 -10.09 11.76 -2.13
C ASP A 111 -10.76 12.68 -1.11
N ASN A 112 -10.01 13.13 -0.11
CA ASN A 112 -10.45 14.03 0.97
C ASN A 112 -9.81 15.43 0.88
N GLU A 113 -9.37 15.87 -0.31
CA GLU A 113 -8.84 17.23 -0.59
C GLU A 113 -7.61 17.59 0.27
N PHE A 114 -6.85 16.59 0.70
CA PHE A 114 -5.71 16.78 1.61
C PHE A 114 -4.43 17.24 0.92
N ILE A 115 -4.45 17.24 -0.42
CA ILE A 115 -3.36 17.76 -1.24
C ILE A 115 -3.33 19.29 -1.22
N GLN A 116 -2.13 19.83 -1.14
CA GLN A 116 -1.83 21.24 -1.32
C GLN A 116 -1.21 21.43 -2.72
N PRO A 117 -1.91 22.06 -3.67
CA PRO A 117 -1.29 22.48 -4.93
C PRO A 117 -0.14 23.46 -4.65
N VAL A 118 1.00 23.25 -5.31
CA VAL A 118 2.19 24.10 -5.19
C VAL A 118 2.45 24.84 -6.50
N ASN A 119 2.46 24.12 -7.62
CA ASN A 119 2.63 24.67 -8.98
C ASN A 119 3.85 25.61 -9.13
N VAL A 120 4.97 25.30 -8.45
CA VAL A 120 6.23 26.05 -8.55
C VAL A 120 7.11 25.39 -9.59
N SER A 121 7.63 26.16 -10.54
CA SER A 121 8.51 25.66 -11.59
C SER A 121 9.77 26.48 -11.69
N VAL A 122 10.91 25.80 -11.85
CA VAL A 122 12.22 26.40 -12.05
C VAL A 122 12.89 25.77 -13.26
N GLU A 123 13.47 26.60 -14.11
CA GLU A 123 14.12 26.18 -15.34
C GLU A 123 15.56 26.69 -15.37
N LYS A 124 16.50 25.82 -15.74
CA LYS A 124 17.92 26.14 -15.85
C LYS A 124 18.57 25.25 -16.89
N ASN A 125 19.30 25.86 -17.83
CA ASN A 125 20.08 25.15 -18.86
C ASN A 125 19.26 24.14 -19.69
N GLY A 126 17.97 24.43 -19.93
CA GLY A 126 17.05 23.56 -20.68
C GLY A 126 16.44 22.42 -19.86
N TYR A 127 16.80 22.27 -18.60
CA TYR A 127 16.12 21.41 -17.64
C TYR A 127 15.11 22.20 -16.84
N LYS A 128 14.01 21.57 -16.47
CA LYS A 128 12.97 22.16 -15.66
C LYS A 128 12.49 21.17 -14.61
N LEU A 129 12.35 21.69 -13.39
CA LEU A 129 11.73 21.01 -12.26
C LEU A 129 10.42 21.74 -11.94
N THR A 130 9.34 20.99 -11.82
CA THR A 130 8.04 21.50 -11.37
C THR A 130 7.62 20.73 -10.12
N VAL A 131 7.30 21.44 -9.04
CA VAL A 131 6.65 20.88 -7.86
C VAL A 131 5.16 21.16 -8.01
N ASP A 132 4.42 20.11 -8.37
CA ASP A 132 3.01 20.18 -8.72
C ASP A 132 2.15 20.29 -7.46
N GLY A 133 2.44 19.49 -6.44
CA GLY A 133 1.73 19.53 -5.17
C GLY A 133 2.41 18.74 -4.07
N ILE A 134 1.93 18.93 -2.84
CA ILE A 134 2.38 18.17 -1.68
C ILE A 134 1.21 17.60 -0.89
N ILE A 135 1.43 16.47 -0.23
CA ILE A 135 0.50 15.89 0.74
C ILE A 135 1.29 15.76 2.05
N ALA A 136 0.79 16.36 3.12
CA ALA A 136 1.52 16.44 4.38
C ALA A 136 0.64 16.14 5.60
N ASP A 137 1.25 15.55 6.62
CA ASP A 137 0.75 15.55 8.00
C ASP A 137 1.86 15.94 8.99
N GLU A 138 1.62 15.81 10.29
CA GLU A 138 2.57 16.22 11.32
C GLU A 138 3.94 15.53 11.27
N GLY A 139 4.09 14.42 10.54
CA GLY A 139 5.37 13.71 10.46
C GLY A 139 5.62 12.94 9.16
N ARG A 140 4.90 13.25 8.08
CA ARG A 140 5.13 12.69 6.75
C ARG A 140 4.84 13.75 5.69
N LEU A 141 5.72 13.85 4.71
CA LEU A 141 5.63 14.76 3.58
C LEU A 141 5.80 13.97 2.29
N VAL A 142 4.81 14.06 1.42
CA VAL A 142 4.87 13.55 0.05
C VAL A 142 4.94 14.73 -0.91
N ILE A 143 5.97 14.75 -1.76
CA ILE A 143 6.16 15.79 -2.78
C ILE A 143 5.91 15.16 -4.14
N LEU A 144 4.92 15.68 -4.86
CA LEU A 144 4.63 15.30 -6.26
C LEU A 144 5.35 16.29 -7.17
N TYR A 145 6.28 15.79 -7.98
CA TYR A 145 7.11 16.63 -8.83
C TYR A 145 7.29 16.05 -10.22
N SER A 146 7.60 16.91 -11.17
CA SER A 146 7.90 16.52 -12.53
C SER A 146 9.18 17.17 -13.03
N VAL A 147 9.91 16.46 -13.88
CA VAL A 147 11.14 16.94 -14.52
C VAL A 147 11.07 16.77 -16.03
N GLU A 148 11.57 17.76 -16.75
CA GLU A 148 11.70 17.73 -18.20
C GLU A 148 13.02 18.36 -18.65
N GLY A 149 13.60 17.88 -19.75
CA GLY A 149 14.83 18.43 -20.31
C GLY A 149 15.47 17.52 -21.35
N PRO A 150 16.58 17.94 -21.97
CA PRO A 150 17.32 17.13 -22.92
C PRO A 150 17.72 15.78 -22.31
N GLY A 151 17.35 14.68 -22.97
CA GLY A 151 17.72 13.32 -22.52
C GLY A 151 16.87 12.76 -21.38
N VAL A 152 15.99 13.55 -20.76
CA VAL A 152 15.05 13.04 -19.75
C VAL A 152 13.97 12.18 -20.44
N THR A 153 13.72 11.01 -19.86
CA THR A 153 12.70 10.06 -20.27
C THR A 153 11.83 9.66 -19.08
N ASP A 154 10.71 8.99 -19.35
CA ASP A 154 9.85 8.38 -18.33
C ASP A 154 10.50 7.19 -17.58
N GLN A 155 11.73 6.84 -17.96
CA GLN A 155 12.56 5.79 -17.36
C GLN A 155 13.80 6.36 -16.64
N SER A 156 13.96 7.69 -16.60
CA SER A 156 15.13 8.30 -15.96
C SER A 156 15.06 8.15 -14.44
N GLU A 157 16.15 7.69 -13.84
CA GLU A 157 16.27 7.55 -12.38
C GLU A 157 16.77 8.86 -11.75
N ILE A 158 16.09 9.29 -10.68
CA ILE A 158 16.41 10.51 -9.94
C ILE A 158 16.96 10.15 -8.57
N ASP A 159 18.27 9.90 -8.51
CA ASP A 159 18.92 9.41 -7.29
C ASP A 159 19.51 10.53 -6.41
N ASN A 160 19.58 11.75 -6.95
CA ASN A 160 20.25 12.87 -6.31
C ASN A 160 19.26 13.99 -6.03
N TYR A 161 18.69 13.97 -4.82
CA TYR A 161 17.82 15.01 -4.31
C TYR A 161 18.31 15.57 -2.97
N ARG A 162 17.79 16.72 -2.59
CA ARG A 162 17.97 17.33 -1.27
C ARG A 162 16.67 17.93 -0.79
N LEU A 163 16.40 17.76 0.51
CA LEU A 163 15.30 18.41 1.21
C LEU A 163 15.89 19.22 2.35
N LEU A 164 15.80 20.54 2.24
CA LEU A 164 16.27 21.47 3.27
C LEU A 164 15.10 22.24 3.87
N ASP A 165 15.20 22.53 5.16
CA ASP A 165 14.26 23.39 5.88
C ASP A 165 14.52 24.89 5.59
N GLU A 166 13.73 25.76 6.24
CA GLU A 166 13.90 27.21 6.18
C GLU A 166 15.28 27.71 6.66
N ASN A 167 15.98 26.94 7.50
CA ASN A 167 17.29 27.28 8.07
C ASN A 167 18.47 26.76 7.23
N GLY A 168 18.21 25.89 6.26
CA GLY A 168 19.23 25.24 5.42
C GLY A 168 19.76 23.94 6.00
N MET A 169 19.07 23.39 6.98
CA MET A 169 19.34 22.08 7.55
C MET A 169 18.64 21.00 6.74
N GLU A 170 19.28 19.84 6.60
CA GLU A 170 18.63 18.69 5.98
C GLU A 170 17.42 18.26 6.80
N VAL A 171 16.32 18.00 6.09
CA VAL A 171 15.11 17.43 6.68
C VAL A 171 15.40 15.99 7.02
N MET A 172 15.63 15.72 8.31
CA MET A 172 15.99 14.40 8.81
C MET A 172 14.77 13.47 8.77
N GLY A 173 14.83 12.45 7.93
CA GLY A 173 13.75 11.49 7.75
C GLY A 173 14.23 10.21 7.07
N GLY A 174 13.45 9.14 7.23
CA GLY A 174 13.49 8.03 6.31
C GLY A 174 12.93 8.52 4.98
N ILE A 175 13.79 8.82 4.02
CA ILE A 175 13.37 9.25 2.69
C ILE A 175 13.35 8.01 1.79
N SER A 176 12.17 7.64 1.33
CA SER A 176 12.03 6.71 0.23
C SER A 176 11.60 7.49 -1.01
N SER A 177 12.45 7.53 -2.03
CA SER A 177 11.98 7.72 -3.39
C SER A 177 11.51 6.36 -3.90
N SER A 178 10.35 6.30 -4.54
CA SER A 178 9.94 5.10 -5.25
C SER A 178 9.60 5.47 -6.68
N HIS A 179 10.63 5.50 -7.53
CA HIS A 179 10.43 5.33 -8.94
C HIS A 179 10.60 3.83 -9.25
N PHE A 180 9.52 3.16 -9.65
CA PHE A 180 9.62 1.91 -10.39
C PHE A 180 9.17 2.22 -11.81
N PRO A 181 10.07 2.20 -12.81
CA PRO A 181 9.66 2.34 -14.19
C PRO A 181 8.74 1.17 -14.54
N ILE A 182 7.48 1.45 -14.86
CA ILE A 182 6.51 0.45 -15.34
C ILE A 182 6.13 0.80 -16.78
N GLY A 183 6.91 0.31 -17.74
CA GLY A 183 6.59 0.37 -19.17
C GLY A 183 7.78 0.01 -20.08
N ASP A 184 7.50 -0.67 -21.20
CA ASP A 184 8.50 -1.09 -22.20
C ASP A 184 8.80 -0.02 -23.29
N SER A 185 8.28 1.22 -23.15
CA SER A 185 8.41 2.25 -24.19
C SER A 185 9.12 3.49 -23.68
N GLU A 186 10.36 3.70 -24.12
CA GLU A 186 11.07 4.97 -23.97
C GLU A 186 10.45 6.03 -24.89
N ASN A 187 9.64 6.92 -24.32
CA ASN A 187 9.18 8.10 -25.06
C ASN A 187 10.11 9.28 -24.75
N ALA A 188 11.15 9.46 -25.58
CA ALA A 188 12.06 10.61 -25.47
C ALA A 188 11.31 11.95 -25.60
N GLY A 189 11.61 12.91 -24.71
CA GLY A 189 10.93 14.21 -24.66
C GLY A 189 9.63 14.24 -23.86
N THR A 190 9.41 13.25 -23.00
CA THR A 190 8.24 13.16 -22.11
C THR A 190 8.58 13.76 -20.73
N ILE A 191 7.60 14.41 -20.11
CA ILE A 191 7.66 14.87 -18.72
C ILE A 191 7.72 13.63 -17.82
N LEU A 192 8.82 13.45 -17.09
CA LEU A 192 8.91 12.45 -16.04
C LEU A 192 8.12 12.96 -14.83
N HIS A 193 7.15 12.19 -14.38
CA HIS A 193 6.44 12.43 -13.12
C HIS A 193 7.00 11.49 -12.07
N ASP A 194 7.27 12.00 -10.87
CA ASP A 194 7.79 11.22 -9.76
C ASP A 194 7.34 11.80 -8.41
N TYR A 195 7.64 11.10 -7.31
CA TYR A 195 7.36 11.59 -5.97
C TYR A 195 8.42 11.21 -4.95
N ILE A 196 8.58 12.07 -3.94
CA ILE A 196 9.37 11.80 -2.74
C ILE A 196 8.43 11.55 -1.58
N ASP A 197 8.64 10.46 -0.83
CA ASP A 197 7.93 10.14 0.41
C ASP A 197 8.91 10.22 1.58
N ALA A 198 8.84 11.32 2.33
CA ALA A 198 9.69 11.60 3.47
C ALA A 198 8.91 11.40 4.76
N VAL A 199 9.35 10.42 5.57
CA VAL A 199 8.82 10.21 6.92
C VAL A 199 9.80 10.80 7.92
N MET A 200 9.34 11.74 8.74
CA MET A 200 10.19 12.44 9.71
C MET A 200 10.61 11.47 10.82
N VAL A 201 11.88 11.58 11.25
CA VAL A 201 12.35 10.86 12.44
C VAL A 201 11.59 11.34 13.68
N GLU A 202 11.62 10.53 14.73
CA GLU A 202 10.91 10.83 15.95
C GLU A 202 11.33 12.19 16.56
N ASN A 203 10.36 12.94 17.06
CA ASN A 203 10.50 14.30 17.62
C ASN A 203 10.84 15.43 16.63
N GLU A 204 11.10 15.13 15.36
CA GLU A 204 11.21 16.18 14.34
C GLU A 204 9.83 16.67 13.90
N LYS A 205 9.74 17.98 13.67
CA LYS A 205 8.52 18.62 13.18
C LYS A 205 8.65 18.88 11.69
N LEU A 206 7.55 18.73 10.97
CA LEU A 206 7.52 19.13 9.57
C LEU A 206 7.86 20.64 9.44
N PRO A 207 8.84 21.02 8.60
CA PRO A 207 9.22 22.42 8.41
C PRO A 207 8.08 23.31 7.90
N GLN A 208 8.24 24.63 8.07
CA GLN A 208 7.27 25.60 7.52
C GLN A 208 7.49 25.84 6.02
N ARG A 209 8.73 25.69 5.57
CA ARG A 209 9.12 25.81 4.17
C ARG A 209 10.09 24.69 3.81
N ILE A 210 10.01 24.23 2.57
CA ILE A 210 10.89 23.22 2.03
C ILE A 210 11.62 23.83 0.84
N ARG A 211 12.94 23.64 0.81
CA ARG A 211 13.74 23.74 -0.40
C ARG A 211 14.01 22.33 -0.90
N PHE A 212 13.38 22.02 -2.02
CA PHE A 212 13.53 20.75 -2.71
C PHE A 212 14.46 20.94 -3.90
N SER A 213 15.58 20.25 -3.89
CA SER A 213 16.54 20.29 -4.98
C SER A 213 16.66 18.92 -5.63
N VAL A 214 16.71 18.88 -6.96
CA VAL A 214 16.97 17.68 -7.76
C VAL A 214 18.16 17.96 -8.67
N LYS A 215 19.04 16.96 -8.83
CA LYS A 215 20.16 17.04 -9.76
C LYS A 215 19.85 16.29 -11.05
N LEU A 216 19.80 17.01 -12.18
CA LEU A 216 19.61 16.45 -13.52
C LEU A 216 20.88 16.69 -14.33
N GLU A 217 21.52 15.60 -14.83
CA GLU A 217 22.71 15.68 -15.70
C GLU A 217 23.82 16.64 -15.21
N GLY A 218 24.03 16.69 -13.89
CA GLY A 218 25.04 17.58 -13.27
C GLY A 218 24.50 18.91 -12.73
N GLU A 219 23.32 19.34 -13.16
CA GLU A 219 22.70 20.62 -12.79
C GLU A 219 21.73 20.46 -11.62
N TRP A 220 21.90 21.28 -10.59
CA TRP A 220 20.92 21.39 -9.50
C TRP A 220 19.82 22.39 -9.86
N LEU A 221 18.58 21.92 -9.81
CA LEU A 221 17.38 22.75 -9.83
C LEU A 221 16.78 22.75 -8.43
N GLU A 222 16.37 23.91 -7.94
CA GLU A 222 15.83 24.07 -6.59
C GLU A 222 14.50 24.82 -6.63
N ALA A 223 13.47 24.20 -6.08
CA ALA A 223 12.16 24.80 -5.87
C ALA A 223 11.94 25.01 -4.38
N GLU A 224 11.47 26.21 -4.01
CA GLU A 224 11.12 26.55 -2.64
C GLU A 224 9.62 26.77 -2.52
N PHE A 225 8.98 26.14 -1.52
CA PHE A 225 7.54 26.25 -1.30
C PHE A 225 7.18 26.17 0.18
N PRO A 226 6.08 26.83 0.61
CA PRO A 226 5.57 26.70 1.97
C PRO A 226 4.80 25.40 2.17
N VAL A 227 4.74 24.93 3.41
CA VAL A 227 3.85 23.85 3.85
C VAL A 227 2.67 24.47 4.57
N ASP A 228 1.45 24.16 4.14
CA ASP A 228 0.20 24.63 4.75
C ASP A 228 -0.17 23.74 5.95
N HIS A 229 0.35 24.11 7.12
CA HIS A 229 0.13 23.38 8.36
C HIS A 229 -1.34 23.35 8.81
N ASP A 230 -2.16 24.34 8.41
CA ASP A 230 -3.57 24.38 8.79
C ASP A 230 -4.37 23.22 8.18
N ARG A 231 -3.87 22.60 7.11
CA ARG A 231 -4.47 21.39 6.50
C ARG A 231 -4.43 20.18 7.40
N PHE A 232 -3.42 20.04 8.26
CA PHE A 232 -3.26 18.87 9.13
C PHE A 232 -3.19 19.19 10.62
N LYS A 233 -3.17 20.47 10.99
CA LYS A 233 -3.17 20.90 12.40
C LYS A 233 -4.34 20.30 13.17
N GLY A 234 -4.02 19.60 14.26
CA GLY A 234 -5.01 18.95 15.13
C GLY A 234 -5.69 17.72 14.52
N LYS A 235 -5.30 17.28 13.32
CA LYS A 235 -5.82 16.06 12.69
C LYS A 235 -4.99 14.87 13.14
N ARG A 236 -5.15 14.48 14.40
CA ARG A 236 -4.53 13.29 14.97
C ARG A 236 -5.43 12.66 16.02
N GLU A 237 -5.38 11.34 16.12
CA GLU A 237 -5.94 10.58 17.22
C GLU A 237 -4.78 9.93 17.99
N VAL A 238 -4.77 10.07 19.31
CA VAL A 238 -3.72 9.49 20.18
C VAL A 238 -4.37 8.50 21.12
N PHE A 239 -3.83 7.29 21.15
CA PHE A 239 -4.23 6.22 22.06
C PHE A 239 -3.04 5.83 22.92
N HIS A 240 -3.14 6.10 24.22
CA HIS A 240 -2.22 5.57 25.23
C HIS A 240 -2.70 4.18 25.62
N LEU A 241 -1.89 3.16 25.35
CA LEU A 241 -2.32 1.76 25.40
C LEU A 241 -1.70 1.02 26.58
N ASP A 242 -0.38 1.11 26.75
CA ASP A 242 0.40 0.31 27.71
C ASP A 242 -0.02 -1.18 27.71
N LYS A 243 -0.21 -1.76 26.52
CA LYS A 243 -0.71 -3.12 26.36
C LYS A 243 0.45 -4.11 26.22
N PRO A 244 0.67 -5.00 27.20
CA PRO A 244 1.66 -6.06 27.06
C PRO A 244 1.18 -7.14 26.10
N PHE A 245 2.11 -7.74 25.38
CA PHE A 245 1.88 -8.95 24.61
C PHE A 245 3.14 -9.79 24.53
N GLU A 246 2.98 -11.07 24.21
CA GLU A 246 4.06 -12.03 24.07
C GLU A 246 3.97 -12.72 22.72
N ILE A 247 5.12 -12.97 22.10
CA ILE A 247 5.25 -13.73 20.86
C ILE A 247 6.61 -14.42 20.86
N ALA A 248 6.65 -15.71 20.50
CA ALA A 248 7.88 -16.49 20.46
C ALA A 248 8.66 -16.48 21.81
N GLY A 249 7.93 -16.40 22.93
CA GLY A 249 8.49 -16.31 24.29
C GLY A 249 9.18 -14.97 24.62
N GLN A 250 9.00 -13.94 23.78
CA GLN A 250 9.54 -12.60 23.97
C GLN A 250 8.42 -11.63 24.34
N ARG A 251 8.65 -10.77 25.33
CA ARG A 251 7.66 -9.82 25.84
C ARG A 251 7.84 -8.43 25.25
N PHE A 252 6.72 -7.81 24.91
CA PHE A 252 6.66 -6.47 24.35
C PHE A 252 5.53 -5.70 25.00
N THR A 253 5.58 -4.37 24.90
CA THR A 253 4.50 -3.47 25.29
C THR A 253 4.21 -2.51 24.16
N ILE A 254 2.95 -2.46 23.71
CA ILE A 254 2.47 -1.39 22.83
C ILE A 254 2.22 -0.17 23.72
N LYS A 255 3.04 0.87 23.56
CA LYS A 255 2.95 2.10 24.35
C LYS A 255 1.83 2.99 23.83
N ASP A 256 1.98 3.42 22.59
CA ASP A 256 1.13 4.43 21.99
C ASP A 256 0.78 4.06 20.55
N ALA A 257 -0.41 4.47 20.14
CA ALA A 257 -0.80 4.54 18.73
C ALA A 257 -1.20 5.96 18.38
N VAL A 258 -0.62 6.52 17.33
CA VAL A 258 -0.95 7.85 16.80
C VAL A 258 -1.44 7.71 15.38
N ILE A 259 -2.71 8.02 15.12
CA ILE A 259 -3.32 7.99 13.80
C ILE A 259 -3.33 9.41 13.24
N THR A 260 -2.71 9.62 12.10
CA THR A 260 -2.69 10.88 11.34
C THR A 260 -3.20 10.63 9.92
N PRO A 261 -3.56 11.66 9.14
CA PRO A 261 -4.06 11.52 7.78
C PRO A 261 -3.23 10.60 6.86
N LEU A 262 -1.90 10.57 7.01
CA LEU A 262 -1.03 9.81 6.11
C LEU A 262 -0.42 8.55 6.74
N GLN A 263 -0.55 8.33 8.04
CA GLN A 263 0.05 7.16 8.69
C GLN A 263 -0.58 6.80 10.03
N VAL A 264 -0.36 5.57 10.47
CA VAL A 264 -0.48 5.19 11.89
C VAL A 264 0.91 4.92 12.43
N LYS A 265 1.31 5.61 13.50
CA LYS A 265 2.53 5.31 14.25
C LYS A 265 2.18 4.41 15.42
N LEU A 266 2.91 3.32 15.60
CA LEU A 266 2.74 2.37 16.70
C LEU A 266 4.07 2.15 17.40
N THR A 267 4.19 2.63 18.64
CA THR A 267 5.43 2.49 19.43
C THR A 267 5.38 1.20 20.24
N VAL A 268 6.36 0.33 19.99
CA VAL A 268 6.52 -0.96 20.65
C VAL A 268 7.84 -0.99 21.39
N VAL A 269 7.77 -1.33 22.67
CA VAL A 269 8.94 -1.46 23.56
C VAL A 269 9.16 -2.93 23.89
N SER A 270 10.38 -3.42 23.75
CA SER A 270 10.79 -4.76 24.16
C SER A 270 11.15 -4.81 25.63
N ASP A 271 10.78 -5.90 26.31
CA ASP A 271 11.21 -6.16 27.69
C ASP A 271 12.73 -6.40 27.72
N PRO A 272 13.52 -5.64 28.50
CA PRO A 272 14.97 -5.87 28.60
C PRO A 272 15.34 -7.24 29.17
N ALA A 273 14.41 -7.97 29.79
CA ALA A 273 14.60 -9.34 30.25
C ALA A 273 14.54 -10.38 29.11
N ASN A 274 14.19 -9.97 27.89
CA ASN A 274 14.14 -10.83 26.71
C ASN A 274 15.52 -11.45 26.40
N VAL A 275 15.57 -12.78 26.42
CA VAL A 275 16.82 -13.56 26.35
C VAL A 275 17.44 -13.57 24.94
N LYS A 276 16.61 -13.46 23.90
CA LYS A 276 17.07 -13.36 22.50
C LYS A 276 16.94 -11.92 22.01
N ARG A 277 17.63 -11.61 20.91
CA ARG A 277 17.43 -10.34 20.18
C ARG A 277 16.21 -10.48 19.28
N SER A 278 15.29 -9.52 19.37
CA SER A 278 14.14 -9.40 18.45
C SER A 278 14.53 -8.53 17.25
N ASN A 279 14.45 -9.08 16.04
CA ASN A 279 14.90 -8.39 14.83
C ASN A 279 13.78 -7.60 14.15
N SER A 280 12.61 -8.23 13.94
CA SER A 280 11.40 -7.60 13.40
C SER A 280 10.19 -8.55 13.54
N PHE A 281 8.97 -8.05 13.32
CA PHE A 281 7.77 -8.88 13.23
C PHE A 281 7.54 -9.38 11.79
N ILE A 282 6.98 -10.58 11.66
CA ILE A 282 6.65 -11.20 10.35
C ILE A 282 5.24 -10.76 9.93
N ASN A 283 5.13 -10.23 8.70
CA ASN A 283 3.85 -9.87 8.08
C ASN A 283 2.94 -9.04 8.99
N MET A 284 3.51 -8.04 9.66
CA MET A 284 2.78 -7.20 10.58
C MET A 284 1.84 -6.22 9.85
N ALA A 285 0.63 -6.05 10.38
CA ALA A 285 -0.35 -5.10 9.87
C ALA A 285 -1.33 -4.67 10.97
N LEU A 286 -2.09 -3.62 10.70
CA LEU A 286 -3.32 -3.32 11.41
C LEU A 286 -4.52 -3.84 10.61
N VAL A 287 -5.51 -4.40 11.28
CA VAL A 287 -6.76 -4.90 10.68
C VAL A 287 -7.96 -4.32 11.43
N ASP A 288 -8.93 -3.81 10.69
CA ASP A 288 -10.17 -3.28 11.28
C ASP A 288 -11.31 -4.29 11.37
N GLU A 289 -12.45 -3.87 11.91
CA GLU A 289 -13.64 -4.74 12.04
C GLU A 289 -14.24 -5.22 10.71
N LYS A 290 -13.86 -4.61 9.59
CA LYS A 290 -14.31 -4.97 8.23
C LYS A 290 -13.29 -5.86 7.49
N GLY A 291 -12.18 -6.19 8.14
CA GLY A 291 -11.08 -6.94 7.53
C GLY A 291 -10.20 -6.11 6.59
N ARG A 292 -10.32 -4.77 6.60
CA ARG A 292 -9.39 -3.91 5.86
C ARG A 292 -8.03 -3.98 6.55
N ARG A 293 -7.00 -4.23 5.76
CA ARG A 293 -5.62 -4.39 6.22
C ARG A 293 -4.80 -3.17 5.84
N TYR A 294 -4.13 -2.60 6.83
CA TYR A 294 -3.24 -1.45 6.73
C TYR A 294 -1.81 -1.94 6.97
N THR A 295 -0.99 -1.97 5.92
CA THR A 295 0.34 -2.57 5.97
C THR A 295 1.37 -1.62 6.57
N SER A 296 2.38 -2.19 7.24
CA SER A 296 3.55 -1.41 7.68
C SER A 296 4.39 -0.98 6.48
N LYS A 297 4.94 0.23 6.55
CA LYS A 297 5.94 0.82 5.65
C LYS A 297 7.35 0.80 6.25
N GLY A 298 7.54 0.10 7.38
CA GLY A 298 8.80 0.10 8.14
C GLY A 298 8.68 0.88 9.44
N GLY A 299 9.81 1.35 9.96
CA GLY A 299 9.84 2.11 11.21
C GLY A 299 11.22 2.60 11.59
N PHE A 300 11.26 3.39 12.67
CA PHE A 300 12.49 3.89 13.28
C PHE A 300 12.73 3.23 14.63
N GLY A 301 14.01 3.05 14.96
CA GLY A 301 14.44 2.39 16.19
C GLY A 301 14.83 0.92 16.00
N GLU A 302 15.07 0.24 17.10
CA GLU A 302 15.42 -1.18 17.13
C GLU A 302 14.37 -1.93 17.94
N LEU A 303 13.74 -2.95 17.34
CA LEU A 303 12.71 -3.72 18.03
C LEU A 303 13.23 -4.37 19.33
N ASP A 304 14.54 -4.63 19.45
CA ASP A 304 15.16 -5.16 20.65
C ASP A 304 15.17 -4.19 21.85
N ALA A 305 14.90 -2.90 21.62
CA ALA A 305 14.75 -1.87 22.62
C ALA A 305 13.40 -1.17 22.48
N GLU A 306 13.30 -0.21 21.56
CA GLU A 306 12.10 0.53 21.24
C GLU A 306 12.06 0.80 19.74
N MET A 307 10.91 0.55 19.13
CA MET A 307 10.68 0.77 17.70
C MET A 307 9.31 1.38 17.46
N THR A 308 9.29 2.45 16.67
CA THR A 308 8.05 3.07 16.19
C THR A 308 7.80 2.60 14.76
N PHE A 309 6.74 1.82 14.58
CA PHE A 309 6.31 1.32 13.28
C PHE A 309 5.33 2.28 12.61
N HIS A 310 5.48 2.45 11.30
CA HIS A 310 4.62 3.32 10.49
C HIS A 310 3.75 2.46 9.57
N PHE A 311 2.44 2.55 9.70
CA PHE A 311 1.47 1.84 8.87
C PHE A 311 0.75 2.80 7.94
N GLN A 312 0.12 2.24 6.90
CA GLN A 312 -0.90 2.95 6.14
C GLN A 312 -1.95 3.55 7.09
N SER A 313 -2.42 4.74 6.77
CA SER A 313 -3.41 5.43 7.60
C SER A 313 -4.77 4.74 7.55
N SER A 314 -5.47 4.82 8.67
CA SER A 314 -6.91 4.49 8.79
C SER A 314 -7.76 5.74 9.09
N TYR A 315 -7.16 6.93 9.02
CA TYR A 315 -7.75 8.19 9.50
C TYR A 315 -9.06 8.54 8.79
N PHE A 316 -9.14 8.35 7.47
CA PHE A 316 -10.35 8.69 6.70
C PHE A 316 -11.41 7.60 6.77
N GLU A 317 -11.00 6.35 7.00
CA GLU A 317 -11.89 5.21 7.16
C GLU A 317 -12.65 5.19 8.47
N GLN A 318 -12.13 5.87 9.50
CA GLN A 318 -12.70 5.96 10.85
C GLN A 318 -13.20 4.61 11.40
N PRO A 319 -12.33 3.57 11.45
CA PRO A 319 -12.72 2.27 11.96
C PRO A 319 -13.05 2.34 13.46
N LYS A 320 -13.99 1.49 13.90
CA LYS A 320 -14.35 1.38 15.31
C LYS A 320 -13.31 0.59 16.09
N GLU A 321 -12.70 -0.39 15.42
CA GLU A 321 -11.72 -1.28 16.03
C GLU A 321 -10.48 -1.34 15.16
N LEU A 322 -9.31 -1.43 15.80
CA LEU A 322 -8.06 -1.73 15.12
C LEU A 322 -7.34 -2.81 15.91
N THR A 323 -6.86 -3.81 15.19
CA THR A 323 -6.16 -4.97 15.74
C THR A 323 -4.79 -5.07 15.10
N LEU A 324 -3.74 -5.00 15.91
CA LEU A 324 -2.39 -5.37 15.48
C LEU A 324 -2.35 -6.88 15.26
N VAL A 325 -1.91 -7.30 14.08
CA VAL A 325 -1.65 -8.70 13.76
C VAL A 325 -0.23 -8.87 13.27
N ALA A 326 0.40 -9.97 13.67
CA ALA A 326 1.68 -10.43 13.12
C ALA A 326 1.64 -11.95 13.04
N GLU A 327 2.37 -12.54 12.09
CA GLU A 327 2.41 -13.99 11.88
C GLU A 327 3.52 -14.69 12.68
N GLY A 328 4.47 -13.90 13.19
CA GLY A 328 5.64 -14.41 13.86
C GLY A 328 6.66 -13.32 14.20
N LEU A 329 7.83 -13.76 14.64
CA LEU A 329 8.94 -12.89 15.04
C LEU A 329 10.23 -13.40 14.39
N TYR A 330 11.03 -12.49 13.82
CA TYR A 330 12.42 -12.74 13.50
C TYR A 330 13.27 -12.53 14.76
N LEU A 331 14.17 -13.46 15.06
CA LEU A 331 14.99 -13.44 16.28
C LEU A 331 16.36 -14.07 16.08
N SER A 332 17.33 -13.58 16.85
CA SER A 332 18.70 -14.08 16.88
C SER A 332 19.13 -14.35 18.31
N GLU A 333 19.98 -15.35 18.54
CA GLU A 333 20.62 -15.52 19.85
C GLU A 333 21.56 -14.34 20.13
N ARG A 334 21.67 -13.95 21.40
CA ARG A 334 22.62 -12.91 21.83
C ARG A 334 24.04 -13.45 21.91
N TYR A 335 25.01 -12.52 21.91
CA TYR A 335 26.42 -12.79 22.22
C TYR A 335 27.07 -13.87 21.35
N LYS A 336 26.67 -13.93 20.07
CA LYS A 336 27.32 -14.79 19.08
C LYS A 336 28.47 -14.07 18.41
N THR A 337 29.44 -14.86 17.95
CA THR A 337 30.60 -14.36 17.23
C THR A 337 30.71 -14.99 15.85
N PHE A 338 31.39 -14.28 14.97
CA PHE A 338 31.82 -14.76 13.67
C PHE A 338 33.35 -14.67 13.63
N VAL A 339 34.01 -15.80 13.39
CA VAL A 339 35.46 -15.94 13.47
C VAL A 339 35.99 -16.41 12.12
N ILE A 340 36.91 -15.65 11.54
CA ILE A 340 37.48 -15.92 10.21
C ILE A 340 39.00 -15.80 10.24
N ASN A 341 39.65 -16.50 9.31
CA ASN A 341 41.05 -16.29 9.01
C ASN A 341 41.17 -15.60 7.65
N THR A 342 41.63 -14.35 7.63
CA THR A 342 41.74 -13.60 6.39
C THR A 342 42.97 -13.95 5.55
N GLU A 343 43.92 -14.73 6.08
CA GLU A 343 45.08 -15.24 5.35
C GLU A 343 44.74 -16.54 4.60
N THR A 344 43.92 -17.41 5.19
CA THR A 344 43.49 -18.68 4.57
C THR A 344 42.15 -18.57 3.84
N GLY A 345 41.35 -17.54 4.13
CA GLY A 345 40.00 -17.38 3.59
C GLY A 345 38.96 -18.28 4.27
N GLU A 346 39.26 -18.83 5.44
CA GLU A 346 38.40 -19.81 6.12
C GLU A 346 37.46 -19.15 7.13
N THR A 347 36.25 -19.72 7.24
CA THR A 347 35.35 -19.49 8.38
C THR A 347 35.68 -20.50 9.48
N ILE A 348 36.11 -20.02 10.63
CA ILE A 348 36.47 -20.85 11.78
C ILE A 348 35.25 -21.10 12.68
N ALA A 349 34.43 -20.07 12.90
CA ALA A 349 33.20 -20.19 13.66
C ALA A 349 32.15 -19.19 13.15
N ALA A 350 30.89 -19.60 13.17
CA ALA A 350 29.75 -18.78 12.78
C ALA A 350 28.56 -19.01 13.72
N PRO A 351 27.62 -18.05 13.84
CA PRO A 351 26.43 -18.21 14.68
C PRO A 351 25.46 -19.29 14.16
N ASP A 352 25.54 -19.60 12.86
CA ASP A 352 24.69 -20.56 12.15
C ASP A 352 25.49 -21.19 11.00
N GLN A 353 25.24 -22.47 10.69
CA GLN A 353 25.94 -23.21 9.64
C GLN A 353 25.67 -22.68 8.23
N ARG A 354 24.61 -21.91 8.05
CA ARG A 354 24.24 -21.24 6.80
C ARG A 354 25.15 -20.08 6.44
N ILE A 355 25.95 -19.61 7.39
CA ILE A 355 26.72 -18.36 7.28
C ILE A 355 28.20 -18.67 7.18
N ALA A 356 28.83 -18.15 6.14
CA ALA A 356 30.26 -18.31 5.90
C ALA A 356 30.87 -17.08 5.24
N LEU A 357 32.17 -16.93 5.43
CA LEU A 357 33.00 -16.05 4.61
C LEU A 357 33.01 -16.61 3.20
N ASP A 358 32.58 -15.78 2.25
CA ASP A 358 32.48 -16.14 0.86
C ASP A 358 33.70 -15.65 0.07
N SER A 359 34.13 -14.40 0.28
CA SER A 359 35.34 -13.89 -0.36
C SER A 359 36.02 -12.77 0.43
N ILE A 360 37.30 -12.56 0.11
CA ILE A 360 38.14 -11.48 0.62
C ILE A 360 38.77 -10.77 -0.58
N GLU A 361 38.66 -9.44 -0.62
CA GLU A 361 39.26 -8.63 -1.67
C GLU A 361 40.11 -7.51 -1.06
N GLN A 362 41.37 -7.42 -1.49
CA GLN A 362 42.27 -6.33 -1.13
C GLN A 362 42.03 -5.15 -2.07
N THR A 363 41.64 -3.99 -1.54
CA THR A 363 41.39 -2.78 -2.34
C THR A 363 42.37 -1.66 -1.99
N ALA A 364 42.28 -0.49 -2.62
CA ALA A 364 43.10 0.66 -2.23
C ALA A 364 42.81 1.10 -0.78
N ASP A 365 41.54 1.04 -0.36
CA ASP A 365 41.04 1.67 0.87
C ASP A 365 40.95 0.72 2.07
N GLY A 366 41.06 -0.60 1.85
CA GLY A 366 40.85 -1.59 2.92
C GLY A 366 40.86 -3.03 2.41
N ILE A 367 40.40 -3.92 3.27
CA ILE A 367 40.08 -5.31 2.95
C ILE A 367 38.55 -5.44 2.94
N ASP A 368 37.99 -5.76 1.79
CA ASP A 368 36.57 -6.06 1.65
C ASP A 368 36.31 -7.53 1.97
N LEU A 369 35.30 -7.77 2.80
CA LEU A 369 34.82 -9.07 3.22
C LEU A 369 33.42 -9.25 2.63
N ARG A 370 33.20 -10.35 1.91
CA ARG A 370 31.87 -10.80 1.50
C ARG A 370 31.48 -12.00 2.36
N ILE A 371 30.35 -11.88 3.06
CA ILE A 371 29.80 -12.92 3.91
C ILE A 371 28.53 -13.45 3.24
N GLY A 372 28.50 -14.75 2.95
CA GLY A 372 27.37 -15.43 2.34
C GLY A 372 26.46 -16.06 3.39
N MET A 373 25.15 -15.86 3.22
CA MET A 373 24.11 -16.59 3.95
C MET A 373 23.36 -17.46 2.95
N SER A 374 23.49 -18.77 3.09
CA SER A 374 22.94 -19.78 2.17
C SER A 374 21.69 -20.46 2.74
N ASN A 375 20.91 -21.12 1.87
CA ASN A 375 19.73 -21.90 2.27
C ASN A 375 18.70 -21.11 3.10
N LEU A 376 18.54 -19.82 2.81
CA LEU A 376 17.48 -18.99 3.41
C LEU A 376 16.15 -19.37 2.78
N ASP A 377 15.17 -19.75 3.60
CA ASP A 377 13.81 -19.90 3.08
C ASP A 377 13.21 -18.52 2.73
N LYS A 378 12.00 -18.54 2.17
CA LYS A 378 11.32 -17.31 1.76
C LYS A 378 11.12 -16.32 2.91
N THR A 379 10.85 -16.81 4.13
CA THR A 379 10.64 -15.96 5.30
C THR A 379 11.97 -15.35 5.73
N ASP A 380 13.01 -16.15 5.92
CA ASP A 380 14.34 -15.64 6.28
C ASP A 380 14.86 -14.59 5.30
N ALA A 381 14.59 -14.75 3.99
CA ALA A 381 15.03 -13.84 2.94
C ALA A 381 14.25 -12.50 2.88
N MET A 382 13.11 -12.38 3.56
CA MET A 382 12.28 -11.16 3.54
C MET A 382 12.78 -10.07 4.48
N LEU A 383 13.71 -10.36 5.37
CA LEU A 383 14.31 -9.37 6.27
C LEU A 383 15.79 -9.15 5.90
N GLY A 384 16.19 -7.88 5.79
CA GLY A 384 17.61 -7.52 5.79
C GLY A 384 18.16 -7.56 7.21
N TYR A 385 19.26 -8.28 7.43
CA TYR A 385 19.87 -8.39 8.76
C TYR A 385 21.04 -7.43 8.90
N THR A 386 21.10 -6.70 10.02
CA THR A 386 22.32 -5.98 10.38
C THR A 386 23.30 -6.97 10.99
N PHE A 387 24.12 -7.65 10.16
CA PHE A 387 24.99 -8.73 10.64
C PHE A 387 26.04 -8.25 11.65
N PHE A 388 26.70 -7.12 11.36
CA PHE A 388 27.53 -6.37 12.32
C PHE A 388 26.94 -5.00 12.61
N GLU A 389 27.16 -4.51 13.82
CA GLU A 389 26.80 -3.16 14.25
C GLU A 389 27.38 -2.10 13.31
N HIS A 390 26.62 -1.05 13.02
CA HIS A 390 27.13 0.07 12.23
C HIS A 390 28.26 0.75 13.02
N LYS A 391 29.42 0.96 12.39
CA LYS A 391 30.66 1.38 13.07
C LYS A 391 31.08 0.45 14.21
N GLY A 392 30.74 -0.84 14.07
CA GLY A 392 31.17 -1.90 14.98
C GLY A 392 32.68 -2.10 15.00
N THR A 393 33.12 -3.05 15.82
CA THR A 393 34.55 -3.38 15.96
C THR A 393 34.76 -4.89 15.88
N PHE A 394 36.01 -5.28 15.65
CA PHE A 394 36.45 -6.67 15.70
C PHE A 394 37.79 -6.77 16.41
N LYS A 395 38.15 -7.99 16.84
CA LYS A 395 39.40 -8.27 17.55
C LYS A 395 40.27 -9.22 16.75
N ASP A 396 41.58 -9.01 16.79
CA ASP A 396 42.55 -10.01 16.34
C ASP A 396 42.83 -11.04 17.46
N ALA A 397 43.57 -12.10 17.16
CA ALA A 397 43.94 -13.14 18.13
C ALA A 397 44.89 -12.65 19.23
N GLY A 398 45.49 -11.47 19.06
CA GLY A 398 46.23 -10.78 20.12
C GLY A 398 45.34 -9.99 21.08
N GLY A 399 44.03 -9.91 20.81
CA GLY A 399 43.06 -9.14 21.57
C GLY A 399 43.00 -7.65 21.19
N LYS A 400 43.75 -7.21 20.17
CA LYS A 400 43.71 -5.82 19.72
C LYS A 400 42.43 -5.56 18.94
N THR A 401 41.77 -4.46 19.24
CA THR A 401 40.47 -4.07 18.66
C THR A 401 40.66 -3.11 17.49
N TYR A 402 39.89 -3.30 16.43
CA TYR A 402 39.90 -2.51 15.20
C TYR A 402 38.48 -2.14 14.77
N PRO A 403 38.28 -0.99 14.12
CA PRO A 403 36.96 -0.59 13.61
C PRO A 403 36.61 -1.36 12.32
N ILE A 404 35.32 -1.58 12.12
CA ILE A 404 34.74 -1.85 10.80
C ILE A 404 34.55 -0.48 10.12
N LEU A 405 34.99 -0.35 8.87
CA LEU A 405 34.92 0.90 8.11
C LEU A 405 33.50 1.15 7.57
N ASP A 406 33.19 2.41 7.25
CA ASP A 406 31.90 2.87 6.71
C ASP A 406 31.69 2.42 5.25
N ARG A 407 31.73 1.10 5.02
CA ARG A 407 31.23 0.44 3.82
C ARG A 407 30.52 -0.83 4.27
N SER A 408 29.20 -0.72 4.40
CA SER A 408 28.30 -1.84 4.64
C SER A 408 27.24 -1.87 3.55
N GLY A 409 27.00 -3.04 2.97
CA GLY A 409 25.96 -3.23 1.96
C GLY A 409 25.37 -4.62 2.05
N VAL A 410 24.11 -4.77 1.67
CA VAL A 410 23.44 -6.06 1.56
C VAL A 410 23.00 -6.22 0.12
N GLN A 411 23.40 -7.31 -0.52
CA GLN A 411 22.88 -7.72 -1.81
C GLN A 411 22.11 -9.02 -1.62
N ILE A 412 20.82 -8.96 -1.89
CA ILE A 412 19.96 -10.13 -1.97
C ILE A 412 19.79 -10.43 -3.46
N GLU A 413 20.31 -11.55 -3.92
CA GLU A 413 20.00 -12.04 -5.26
C GLU A 413 18.58 -12.66 -5.22
N TRP A 414 17.77 -12.48 -6.26
CA TRP A 414 16.43 -13.07 -6.33
C TRP A 414 16.38 -14.07 -7.50
N SER A 415 16.17 -15.35 -7.20
CA SER A 415 15.95 -16.38 -8.22
C SER A 415 14.46 -16.72 -8.40
N ALA A 416 14.05 -17.00 -9.64
CA ALA A 416 12.68 -17.42 -9.97
C ALA A 416 12.28 -18.79 -9.36
N SER A 417 13.26 -19.57 -8.85
CA SER A 417 13.08 -20.90 -8.28
C SER A 417 13.01 -20.95 -6.74
N GLY A 418 13.18 -19.81 -6.06
CA GLY A 418 13.19 -19.72 -4.59
C GLY A 418 14.56 -19.35 -3.99
N ALA A 419 14.79 -19.83 -2.76
CA ALA A 419 15.91 -19.52 -1.87
C ALA A 419 17.22 -19.15 -2.58
N THR A 420 17.69 -17.93 -2.37
CA THR A 420 18.89 -17.38 -3.01
C THR A 420 19.86 -16.91 -1.91
N PRO A 421 21.18 -17.02 -2.08
CA PRO A 421 22.13 -16.49 -1.10
C PRO A 421 21.96 -14.99 -0.91
N ALA A 422 22.03 -14.54 0.34
CA ALA A 422 22.19 -13.14 0.68
C ALA A 422 23.67 -12.87 0.98
N TYR A 423 24.22 -11.83 0.35
CA TYR A 423 25.61 -11.43 0.54
C TYR A 423 25.68 -10.11 1.32
N TYR A 424 26.51 -10.12 2.35
CA TYR A 424 26.76 -8.97 3.21
C TYR A 424 28.20 -8.52 3.00
N TYR A 425 28.36 -7.23 2.71
CA TYR A 425 29.63 -6.62 2.41
C TYR A 425 30.08 -5.76 3.57
N TYR A 426 31.30 -5.97 4.03
CA TYR A 426 31.94 -5.18 5.07
C TYR A 426 33.37 -4.84 4.67
N ARG A 427 33.87 -3.69 5.11
CA ARG A 427 35.26 -3.30 4.90
C ARG A 427 35.99 -3.16 6.23
N ILE A 428 37.20 -3.70 6.30
CA ILE A 428 38.12 -3.52 7.44
C ILE A 428 39.40 -2.79 6.99
N PRO A 429 40.14 -2.13 7.91
CA PRO A 429 41.39 -1.45 7.57
C PRO A 429 42.46 -2.38 6.99
N LYS A 430 43.48 -1.80 6.36
CA LYS A 430 44.72 -2.53 6.09
C LYS A 430 45.58 -2.53 7.34
N ALA A 431 45.82 -3.71 7.90
CA ALA A 431 46.78 -3.90 8.97
C ALA A 431 47.33 -5.34 8.94
N GLU A 432 48.46 -5.55 9.62
CA GLU A 432 48.91 -6.89 9.96
C GLU A 432 48.10 -7.38 11.17
N TYR A 433 47.25 -8.37 10.91
CA TYR A 433 46.38 -8.95 11.92
C TYR A 433 46.96 -10.25 12.46
N LYS A 434 46.89 -10.44 13.78
CA LYS A 434 47.09 -11.78 14.35
C LYS A 434 45.83 -12.61 14.10
N GLN A 435 45.93 -13.66 13.29
CA GLN A 435 44.77 -14.52 12.98
C GLN A 435 44.42 -15.47 14.14
N PRO A 436 43.14 -15.83 14.31
CA PRO A 436 41.99 -15.37 13.52
C PRO A 436 41.39 -14.04 14.00
N LEU A 437 40.55 -13.44 13.15
CA LEU A 437 39.73 -12.27 13.48
C LEU A 437 38.39 -12.70 14.08
N THR A 438 37.94 -12.01 15.12
CA THR A 438 36.67 -12.26 15.83
C THR A 438 35.78 -11.03 15.76
N PHE A 439 34.57 -11.20 15.23
CA PHE A 439 33.54 -10.18 15.09
C PHE A 439 32.35 -10.52 16.00
N ASP A 440 31.79 -9.51 16.68
CA ASP A 440 30.53 -9.65 17.41
C ASP A 440 29.36 -9.57 16.42
N VAL A 441 28.48 -10.57 16.45
CA VAL A 441 27.30 -10.63 15.57
C VAL A 441 26.13 -9.90 16.21
N LYS A 442 25.54 -8.95 15.48
CA LYS A 442 24.36 -8.21 15.93
C LYS A 442 23.07 -8.96 15.60
N GLN A 443 22.81 -9.27 14.33
CA GLN A 443 21.62 -10.01 13.87
C GLN A 443 22.00 -11.10 12.88
N TYR A 444 21.22 -12.17 12.81
CA TYR A 444 21.37 -13.22 11.80
C TYR A 444 20.04 -13.98 11.60
N PRO A 445 19.86 -14.70 10.48
CA PRO A 445 18.61 -15.38 10.14
C PRO A 445 18.09 -16.33 11.23
N GLY A 446 16.78 -16.36 11.39
CA GLY A 446 16.09 -17.08 12.45
C GLY A 446 14.73 -16.47 12.74
N TYR A 447 13.72 -17.33 12.87
CA TYR A 447 12.37 -16.89 13.18
C TYR A 447 11.54 -17.95 13.90
N VAL A 448 10.41 -17.51 14.45
CA VAL A 448 9.34 -18.35 14.99
C VAL A 448 8.02 -17.85 14.41
N LEU A 449 7.24 -18.76 13.82
CA LEU A 449 5.87 -18.48 13.37
C LEU A 449 4.92 -18.76 14.53
N GLU A 450 4.40 -17.70 15.11
CA GLU A 450 3.44 -17.72 16.21
C GLU A 450 2.52 -16.52 16.02
N PRO A 451 1.37 -16.69 15.35
CA PRO A 451 0.48 -15.59 15.06
C PRO A 451 -0.06 -14.94 16.32
N VAL A 452 -0.05 -13.62 16.35
CA VAL A 452 -0.62 -12.81 17.44
C VAL A 452 -1.64 -11.83 16.92
N SER A 453 -2.60 -11.50 17.79
CA SER A 453 -3.69 -10.58 17.52
C SER A 453 -3.97 -9.75 18.77
N ILE A 454 -3.73 -8.43 18.69
CA ILE A 454 -3.82 -7.52 19.82
C ILE A 454 -4.73 -6.35 19.43
N LYS A 455 -5.89 -6.25 20.06
CA LYS A 455 -6.80 -5.12 19.86
C LYS A 455 -6.21 -3.84 20.45
N ILE A 456 -6.00 -2.82 19.63
CA ILE A 456 -5.41 -1.53 20.01
C ILE A 456 -6.44 -0.39 20.02
N LYS A 457 -7.51 -0.44 19.22
CA LYS A 457 -8.65 0.49 19.26
C LYS A 457 -9.94 -0.28 19.53
#